data_AF-A0A535WES6-F1
#
_entry.id   AF-A0A535WES6-F1
#
_cell.length_a   1.000
_cell.length_b   1.000
_cell.length_c   1.000
_cell.angle_alpha   90.00
_cell.angle_beta   90.00
_cell.angle_gamma   90.00
#
_symmetry.space_group_name_H-M   'P 1'
#
loop_
_entity.id
_entity.type
_entity.pdbx_description
1 polymer ?
#
loop_
_entity_poly.entity_id
_entity_poly.type
_entity_poly.pdbx_seq_one_letter_code
_entity_poly.pdbx_strand_id
1 'polypeptide(L)' 'MAGGEDPNESLLVTQVARLRGSAWSAEAMLVPRHGIQLALFRERLWACGGATAPAYQASAACTSFG' A
#
# COMPACT_ATOMS: atom_id res chain seq x y z
N MET A 1 3.36 1.75 7.52
CA MET A 1 2.25 0.97 6.95
C MET A 1 2.05 1.40 5.51
N ALA A 2 1.69 0.52 4.58
CA ALA A 2 1.38 0.89 3.20
C ALA A 2 0.23 0.04 2.71
N GLY A 3 -0.91 0.65 2.45
CA GLY A 3 -2.10 -0.08 2.03
C GLY A 3 -2.67 -0.99 3.11
N GLY A 4 -3.59 -1.84 2.68
CA GLY A 4 -4.35 -2.74 3.55
C GLY A 4 -5.83 -2.71 3.21
N GLU A 5 -6.59 -3.50 3.96
CA GLU A 5 -8.03 -3.62 3.85
C GLU A 5 -8.61 -3.64 5.27
N ASP A 6 -9.81 -3.09 5.44
CA ASP A 6 -10.50 -3.18 6.72
C ASP A 6 -10.93 -4.62 7.03
N PRO A 7 -11.15 -4.97 8.31
CA PRO A 7 -11.48 -6.34 8.68
C PRO A 7 -12.76 -6.91 8.05
N ASN A 8 -13.65 -6.05 7.53
CA ASN A 8 -14.88 -6.48 6.86
C ASN A 8 -14.71 -6.69 5.35
N GLU A 9 -13.49 -6.54 4.83
CA GLU A 9 -13.18 -6.65 3.39
C GLU A 9 -14.05 -5.74 2.51
N SER A 10 -14.27 -4.51 2.99
CA SER A 10 -15.20 -3.54 2.40
C SER A 10 -14.52 -2.27 1.93
N LEU A 11 -13.39 -1.91 2.55
CA LEU A 11 -12.67 -0.67 2.30
C LEU A 11 -11.16 -0.90 2.27
N LEU A 12 -10.51 -0.30 1.27
CA LEU A 12 -9.06 -0.24 1.23
C LEU A 12 -8.52 0.83 2.17
N VAL A 13 -7.42 0.52 2.83
CA VAL A 13 -6.56 1.54 3.45
C VAL A 13 -5.81 2.24 2.32
N THR A 14 -6.12 3.51 2.08
CA THR A 14 -5.60 4.26 0.93
C THR A 14 -4.31 5.03 1.20
N GLN A 15 -3.66 4.77 2.34
CA GLN A 15 -2.55 5.57 2.84
C GLN A 15 -1.23 4.81 2.93
N VAL A 16 -0.14 5.56 2.80
CA VAL A 16 1.21 5.16 3.20
C VAL A 16 1.57 5.96 4.45
N ALA A 17 1.72 5.27 5.57
CA ALA A 17 2.19 5.86 6.82
C ALA A 17 3.68 5.57 7.04
N ARG A 18 4.46 6.62 7.30
CA ARG A 18 5.90 6.56 7.57
C ARG A 18 6.18 7.07 8.98
N LEU A 19 7.00 6.34 9.72
CA LEU A 19 7.52 6.77 11.01
C LEU A 19 8.79 7.59 10.77
N ARG A 20 8.84 8.83 11.26
CA ARG A 20 10.04 9.68 11.29
C ARG A 20 10.30 10.12 12.73
N GLY A 21 11.39 9.64 13.32
CA GLY A 21 11.65 9.83 14.74
C GLY A 21 10.55 9.18 15.59
N SER A 22 9.82 9.97 16.37
CA SER A 22 8.71 9.53 17.21
C SER A 22 7.32 9.82 16.62
N ALA A 23 7.24 10.37 15.40
CA ALA A 23 5.98 10.80 14.80
C ALA A 23 5.67 10.03 13.51
N TRP A 24 4.41 9.63 13.36
CA TRP A 24 3.87 9.10 12.12
C TRP A 24 3.38 10.23 11.22
N SER A 25 3.68 10.17 9.93
CA SER A 25 3.03 10.96 8.89
C SER A 25 2.39 10.03 7.85
N ALA A 26 1.35 10.50 7.17
CA ALA A 26 0.65 9.73 6.16
C ALA A 26 0.50 10.53 4.85
N GLU A 27 0.58 9.82 3.73
CA GLU A 27 0.33 10.32 2.37
C GLU A 27 -0.60 9.35 1.63
N ALA A 28 -1.29 9.82 0.58
CA ALA A 28 -2.14 8.96 -0.22
C ALA A 28 -1.29 7.99 -1.07
N MET A 29 -1.76 6.74 -1.21
CA MET A 29 -1.24 5.82 -2.21
C MET A 29 -1.68 6.28 -3.61
N LEU A 30 -0.77 6.23 -4.57
CA LEU A 30 -1.12 6.44 -5.99
C LEU A 30 -2.13 5.38 -6.48
N VAL A 31 -1.99 4.15 -6.00
CA VAL A 31 -2.92 3.05 -6.27
C VAL A 31 -3.17 2.31 -4.95
N PRO A 32 -4.30 2.60 -4.25
CA PRO A 32 -4.70 1.87 -3.06
C PRO A 32 -4.79 0.37 -3.31
N ARG A 33 -4.30 -0.44 -2.36
CA ARG A 33 -4.28 -1.89 -2.48
C ARG A 33 -4.01 -2.60 -1.16
N HIS A 34 -4.39 -3.86 -1.07
CA HIS A 34 -4.08 -4.78 0.04
C HIS A 34 -3.34 -6.04 -0.47
N GLY A 35 -2.90 -6.91 0.44
CA GLY A 35 -2.25 -8.17 0.07
C GLY A 35 -0.96 -8.00 -0.74
N ILE A 36 -0.22 -6.92 -0.49
CA ILE A 36 0.95 -6.52 -1.30
C ILE A 36 2.28 -7.07 -0.81
N GLN A 37 3.24 -7.12 -1.73
CA GLN A 37 4.66 -7.19 -1.39
C GLN A 37 5.30 -5.80 -1.48
N LEU A 38 6.16 -5.49 -0.51
CA LEU A 38 6.96 -4.27 -0.49
C LEU A 38 8.44 -4.57 -0.76
N ALA A 39 9.07 -3.79 -1.63
CA ALA A 39 10.50 -3.92 -1.94
C ALA A 39 11.17 -2.55 -2.12
N LEU A 40 12.43 -2.43 -1.68
CA LEU A 40 13.28 -1.28 -1.98
C LEU A 40 14.04 -1.55 -3.29
N PHE A 41 13.90 -0.65 -4.26
CA PHE A 41 14.65 -0.72 -5.52
C PHE A 41 14.89 0.68 -6.07
N ARG A 42 16.15 0.98 -6.39
CA ARG A 42 16.60 2.31 -6.89
C ARG A 42 16.07 3.46 -6.02
N GLU A 43 16.31 3.37 -4.71
CA GLU A 43 15.94 4.39 -3.70
C GLU A 43 14.43 4.65 -3.55
N ARG A 44 13.59 3.82 -4.18
CA ARG A 44 12.13 3.92 -4.09
C ARG A 44 11.56 2.67 -3.43
N LEU A 45 10.49 2.87 -2.66
CA LEU A 45 9.70 1.77 -2.12
C LEU A 45 8.63 1.39 -3.16
N TRP A 46 8.59 0.13 -3.56
CA TRP A 46 7.67 -0.42 -4.54
C TRP A 46 6.63 -1.29 -3.85
N ALA A 47 5.36 -1.12 -4.23
CA ALA A 47 4.29 -2.06 -3.95
C ALA A 47 3.97 -2.86 -5.21
N CYS A 48 4.15 -4.16 -5.12
CA CYS A 48 3.88 -5.11 -6.19
C CYS A 48 2.81 -6.10 -5.75
N GLY A 49 2.02 -6.55 -6.73
CA GLY A 49 0.97 -7.52 -6.46
C GLY A 49 -0.24 -6.90 -5.76
N GLY A 50 -0.95 -7.76 -5.03
CA GLY A 50 -2.11 -7.39 -4.21
C GLY A 50 -3.39 -7.19 -5.01
N ALA A 51 -4.41 -6.63 -4.37
CA ALA A 51 -5.70 -6.32 -4.98
C ALA A 51 -6.00 -4.82 -4.84
N THR A 52 -6.57 -4.23 -5.90
CA THR A 52 -6.91 -2.77 -5.97
C THR A 52 -8.39 -2.50 -5.75
N ALA A 53 -9.13 -3.50 -5.29
CA ALA A 53 -10.53 -3.42 -4.88
C ALA A 53 -10.68 -4.21 -3.58
N PRO A 54 -11.76 -3.96 -2.81
CA PRO A 54 -12.11 -4.82 -1.68
C PRO A 54 -12.36 -6.27 -2.12
N ALA A 55 -12.20 -7.19 -1.19
CA ALA A 55 -12.06 -8.63 -1.42
C ALA A 55 -10.84 -8.98 -2.29
N TYR A 56 -10.46 -10.27 -2.34
CA TYR A 56 -9.26 -10.67 -3.05
C TYR A 56 -9.46 -10.71 -4.57
N GLN A 57 -8.88 -9.72 -5.26
CA GLN A 57 -8.78 -9.65 -6.72
C GLN A 57 -7.34 -9.37 -7.14
N ALA A 58 -6.55 -10.44 -7.33
CA ALA A 58 -5.11 -10.32 -7.57
C ALA A 58 -4.78 -9.50 -8.83
N SER A 59 -3.80 -8.60 -8.69
CA SER A 59 -3.19 -7.80 -9.75
C SER A 59 -1.69 -8.09 -9.80
N ALA A 60 -1.10 -8.11 -10.99
CA ALA A 60 0.35 -8.24 -11.18
C ALA A 60 1.07 -6.86 -11.23
N ALA A 61 0.35 -5.75 -11.05
CA ALA A 61 0.91 -4.42 -11.22
C ALA A 61 1.86 -4.02 -10.08
N CYS A 62 2.90 -3.25 -10.42
CA CYS A 62 3.81 -2.62 -9.47
C CYS A 62 3.73 -1.10 -9.56
N THR A 63 3.63 -0.41 -8.42
CA THR A 63 3.70 1.05 -8.32
C THR A 63 4.60 1.46 -7.17
N SER A 64 5.45 2.46 -7.38
CA SER A 64 6.29 3.02 -6.31
C SER A 64 5.55 4.09 -5.51
N PHE A 65 5.96 4.25 -4.26
CA PHE A 65 5.62 5.40 -3.42
C PHE A 65 6.67 6.49 -3.56
N GLY A 66 6.24 7.75 -3.61
CA GLY A 66 7.10 8.92 -3.75
C GLY A 66 6.79 9.73 -4.99
#